data_AF-A0A8T3UR80-F1
#
_entry.id   AF-A0A8T3UR80-F1
#
_cell.length_a   1.000
_cell.length_b   1.000
_cell.length_c   1.000
_cell.angle_alpha   90.00
_cell.angle_beta   90.00
_cell.angle_gamma   90.00
#
_symmetry.space_group_name_H-M   'P 1'
#
loop_
_entity.id
_entity.type
_entity.pdbx_description
1 polymer ?
#
loop_
_entity_poly.entity_id
_entity_poly.type
_entity_poly.pdbx_seq_one_letter_code
_entity_poly.pdbx_strand_id
1 'polypeptide(L)'
;GGFVWDWVDQSLIKYDENGNPWSAYGGDFGDTPNDRQFCMNGLVFADRTPHPALTEAKHQQQFFQFRLSGQTIEVTSEYLFRHSDNELL
;
A
#
# COMPACT_ATOMS: atom_id res chain seq x y z
N GLY A 1 -2.41 12.00 -13.29
CA GLY A 1 -2.26 10.96 -12.26
C GLY A 1 -2.18 11.60 -10.90
N GLY A 2 -1.67 10.89 -9.91
CA GLY A 2 -1.46 11.39 -8.54
C GLY A 2 -0.56 10.42 -7.77
N PHE A 3 -0.12 10.82 -6.59
CA PHE A 3 0.71 10.00 -5.71
C PHE A 3 -0.02 9.81 -4.39
N VAL A 4 -0.18 8.56 -3.95
CA VAL A 4 -0.77 8.25 -2.64
C VAL A 4 0.24 8.64 -1.56
N TRP A 5 -0.23 9.35 -0.54
CA TRP A 5 0.54 9.62 0.67
C TRP A 5 0.18 8.60 1.76
N ASP A 6 1.12 7.81 2.28
CA ASP A 6 2.47 7.60 1.74
C ASP A 6 2.78 6.11 1.53
N TRP A 7 4.05 5.83 1.24
CA TRP A 7 4.46 4.47 0.95
C TRP A 7 4.49 3.61 2.20
N VAL A 8 5.05 4.09 3.31
CA VAL A 8 5.41 3.24 4.44
C VAL A 8 5.26 3.93 5.79
N ASP A 9 4.70 3.19 6.74
CA ASP A 9 4.68 3.57 8.15
C ASP A 9 6.09 3.84 8.69
N GLN A 10 6.20 4.95 9.41
CA GLN A 10 7.43 5.43 10.03
C GLN A 10 7.44 5.08 11.52
N SER A 11 7.30 3.79 11.83
CA SER A 11 7.38 3.28 13.20
C SER A 11 8.79 2.85 13.58
N LEU A 12 9.08 2.83 14.88
CA LEU A 12 10.31 2.27 15.44
C LEU A 12 9.96 1.09 16.34
N ILE A 13 10.78 0.03 16.35
CA ILE A 13 10.52 -1.12 17.21
C ILE A 13 10.92 -0.81 18.65
N LYS A 14 9.98 -0.97 19.58
CA LYS A 14 10.22 -1.04 21.03
C LYS A 14 9.87 -2.42 21.56
N TYR A 15 10.27 -2.70 22.79
CA TYR A 15 9.99 -3.96 23.48
C TYR A 15 9.16 -3.70 24.73
N ASP A 16 8.21 -4.58 25.03
CA ASP A 16 7.45 -4.56 26.28
C ASP A 16 8.26 -5.15 27.46
N GLU A 17 7.67 -5.20 28.65
CA GLU A 17 8.31 -5.75 29.86
C GLU A 17 8.68 -7.25 29.74
N ASN A 18 8.05 -7.97 28.82
CA ASN A 18 8.30 -9.37 28.54
C ASN A 18 9.27 -9.58 27.37
N GLY A 19 9.79 -8.51 26.76
CA GLY A 19 10.69 -8.57 25.62
C GLY A 19 10.00 -8.82 24.27
N ASN A 20 8.69 -8.60 24.14
CA ASN A 20 7.98 -8.71 22.86
C ASN A 20 8.13 -7.41 22.05
N PRO A 21 8.47 -7.47 20.74
CA PRO A 21 8.58 -6.29 19.90
C PRO A 21 7.21 -5.71 19.56
N TRP A 22 7.13 -4.38 19.46
CA TRP A 22 5.96 -3.65 18.99
C TRP A 22 6.37 -2.37 18.25
N SER A 23 5.49 -1.90 17.35
CA SER A 23 5.71 -0.67 16.57
C SER A 23 5.30 0.57 17.37
N ALA A 24 6.29 1.39 17.75
CA ALA A 24 6.11 2.63 18.49
C ALA A 24 6.06 3.85 17.57
N TYR A 25 5.39 4.90 18.03
CA TYR A 25 5.22 6.19 17.36
C TYR A 25 5.38 7.36 18.36
N GLY A 26 5.05 8.60 17.94
CA GLY A 26 5.18 9.78 18.78
C GLY A 26 4.44 9.64 20.12
N GLY A 27 5.10 10.01 21.22
CA GLY A 27 4.59 9.84 22.59
C GLY A 27 5.05 8.56 23.28
N ASP A 28 5.40 7.50 22.54
CA ASP A 28 5.94 6.28 23.12
C ASP A 28 7.38 6.43 23.63
N PHE A 29 8.04 7.54 23.31
CA PHE A 29 9.40 7.86 23.73
C PHE A 29 9.44 8.92 24.84
N GLY A 30 8.28 9.25 25.43
CA GLY A 30 8.16 10.30 26.44
C GLY A 30 8.34 11.72 25.88
N ASP A 31 8.28 11.86 24.55
CA ASP A 31 8.40 13.12 23.82
C ASP A 31 7.11 13.96 23.90
N THR A 32 7.26 15.28 24.08
CA THR A 32 6.15 16.24 24.09
C THR A 32 6.66 17.62 23.62
N PRO A 33 5.99 18.27 22.64
CA PRO A 33 4.78 17.83 21.94
C PRO A 33 5.04 16.71 20.93
N ASN A 34 3.99 15.98 20.55
CA ASN A 34 4.03 14.97 19.49
C ASN A 34 2.67 14.85 18.76
N ASP A 35 2.69 14.34 17.53
CA ASP A 35 1.50 14.11 16.68
C ASP A 35 1.07 12.64 16.65
N ARG A 36 1.46 11.87 17.68
CA ARG A 36 1.07 10.47 17.89
C ARG A 36 1.27 9.59 16.64
N GLN A 37 0.26 8.83 16.27
CA GLN A 37 0.29 7.84 15.19
C GLN A 37 0.19 8.44 13.78
N PHE A 38 0.24 9.77 13.62
CA PHE A 38 0.14 10.40 12.29
C PHE A 38 1.24 9.96 11.32
N CYS A 39 2.36 9.43 11.83
CA CYS A 39 3.45 8.84 11.04
C CYS A 39 3.20 7.38 10.60
N MET A 40 2.09 6.77 10.99
CA MET A 40 1.64 5.43 10.59
C MET A 40 0.55 5.54 9.52
N ASN A 41 0.93 6.06 8.35
CA ASN A 41 0.02 6.43 7.27
C ASN A 41 0.44 5.86 5.90
N GLY A 42 1.22 4.78 5.91
CA GLY A 42 1.72 4.12 4.71
C GLY A 42 0.73 3.17 4.06
N LEU A 43 1.02 2.80 2.81
CA LEU A 43 0.41 1.65 2.14
C LEU A 43 1.01 0.31 2.59
N VAL A 44 2.17 0.33 3.25
CA VAL A 44 2.78 -0.84 3.89
C VAL A 44 3.20 -0.53 5.32
N PHE A 45 3.25 -1.57 6.15
CA PHE A 45 3.85 -1.52 7.48
C PHE A 45 5.35 -1.20 7.39
N ALA A 46 5.98 -0.86 8.52
CA ALA A 46 7.41 -0.51 8.57
C ALA A 46 8.33 -1.63 8.03
N ASP A 47 7.96 -2.89 8.22
CA ASP A 47 8.67 -4.08 7.69
C ASP A 47 8.38 -4.36 6.20
N ARG A 48 7.59 -3.50 5.54
CA ARG A 48 7.10 -3.59 4.17
C ARG A 48 6.01 -4.64 3.93
N THR A 49 5.44 -5.21 4.99
CA THR A 49 4.24 -6.04 4.87
C THR A 49 3.07 -5.18 4.34
N PRO A 50 2.36 -5.60 3.27
CA PRO A 50 1.28 -4.82 2.68
C PRO A 50 0.11 -4.54 3.62
N HIS A 51 -0.38 -3.29 3.63
CA HIS A 51 -1.73 -3.02 4.13
C HIS A 51 -2.78 -3.50 3.12
N PRO A 52 -4.00 -3.83 3.56
CA PRO A 52 -5.10 -4.15 2.64
C PRO A 52 -5.33 -3.08 1.57
N ALA A 53 -5.10 -1.80 1.92
CA ALA A 53 -5.24 -0.67 1.00
C ALA A 53 -4.27 -0.74 -0.20
N LEU A 54 -3.09 -1.36 -0.07
CA LEU A 54 -2.17 -1.51 -1.20
C LEU A 54 -2.75 -2.42 -2.29
N THR A 55 -3.52 -3.44 -1.90
CA THR A 55 -4.22 -4.31 -2.86
C THR A 55 -5.22 -3.53 -3.69
N GLU A 56 -5.99 -2.65 -3.06
CA GLU A 56 -6.93 -1.76 -3.76
C GLU A 56 -6.19 -0.77 -4.66
N ALA A 57 -5.13 -0.12 -4.15
CA ALA A 57 -4.34 0.81 -4.95
C ALA A 57 -3.77 0.13 -6.21
N LYS A 58 -3.25 -1.10 -6.09
CA LYS A 58 -2.78 -1.91 -7.23
C LYS A 58 -3.91 -2.20 -8.23
N HIS A 59 -5.09 -2.57 -7.74
CA HIS A 59 -6.23 -2.88 -8.60
C HIS A 59 -6.74 -1.65 -9.35
N GLN A 60 -6.90 -0.52 -8.66
CA GLN A 60 -7.41 0.73 -9.25
C GLN A 60 -6.42 1.38 -10.22
N GLN A 61 -5.13 1.04 -10.13
CA GLN A 61 -4.08 1.55 -11.01
C GLN A 61 -3.61 0.51 -12.05
N GLN A 62 -4.30 -0.61 -12.20
CA GLN A 62 -3.96 -1.60 -13.22
C GLN A 62 -4.24 -1.06 -14.62
N PHE A 63 -3.43 -1.44 -15.61
CA PHE A 63 -3.54 -0.95 -16.98
C PHE A 63 -4.48 -1.79 -17.87
N PHE A 64 -4.91 -2.97 -17.41
CA PHE A 64 -5.84 -3.79 -18.16
C PHE A 64 -7.21 -3.73 -17.51
N GLN A 65 -8.20 -3.33 -18.31
CA GLN A 65 -9.60 -3.31 -17.89
C GLN A 65 -10.33 -4.49 -18.52
N PHE A 66 -11.20 -5.11 -17.74
CA PHE A 66 -11.96 -6.29 -18.14
C PHE A 66 -13.45 -6.02 -18.02
N ARG A 67 -14.21 -6.43 -19.04
CA ARG A 67 -15.68 -6.38 -19.01
C ARG A 67 -16.24 -7.70 -19.52
N LEU A 68 -17.13 -8.30 -18.74
CA LEU A 68 -17.88 -9.48 -19.17
C LEU A 68 -19.17 -9.04 -19.88
N SER A 69 -19.35 -9.50 -21.12
CA SER A 69 -20.53 -9.26 -21.95
C SER A 69 -21.07 -10.61 -22.45
N GLY A 70 -22.04 -11.16 -21.73
CA GLY A 70 -22.55 -12.52 -21.99
C GLY A 70 -21.47 -13.58 -21.76
N GLN A 71 -21.05 -14.27 -22.83
CA GLN A 71 -19.97 -15.27 -22.81
C GLN A 71 -18.63 -14.72 -23.35
N THR A 72 -18.57 -13.41 -23.61
CA THR A 72 -17.38 -12.75 -24.15
C THR A 72 -16.73 -11.88 -23.07
N ILE A 73 -15.41 -11.96 -22.94
CA ILE A 73 -14.62 -11.05 -22.12
C ILE A 73 -13.99 -10.02 -23.06
N GLU A 74 -14.30 -8.75 -22.84
CA GLU A 74 -13.64 -7.61 -23.46
C GLU A 74 -12.44 -7.20 -22.60
N VAL A 75 -11.27 -7.08 -23.22
CA VAL A 75 -10.02 -6.65 -22.56
C VAL A 75 -9.56 -5.35 -23.21
N THR A 76 -9.33 -4.32 -22.41
CA THR A 76 -8.80 -3.02 -22.87
C THR A 76 -7.44 -2.76 -22.24
N SER A 77 -6.47 -2.39 -23.07
CA SER A 77 -5.13 -1.95 -22.64
C SER A 77 -5.09 -0.43 -22.53
N GLU A 78 -4.71 0.08 -21.37
CA GLU A 78 -4.51 1.52 -21.11
C GLU A 78 -3.04 1.95 -21.26
N TYR A 79 -2.17 1.04 -21.71
CA TYR A 79 -0.77 1.37 -21.99
C TYR A 79 -0.68 2.35 -23.18
N LEU A 80 0.10 3.43 -23.01
CA LEU A 80 0.25 4.46 -24.04
C LEU A 80 1.33 4.15 -25.09
N PHE A 81 2.37 3.41 -24.71
CA PHE A 81 3.60 3.27 -25.51
C PHE A 81 4.12 1.83 -25.61
N ARG A 82 3.28 0.82 -25.33
CA ARG A 82 3.63 -0.59 -25.54
C ARG A 82 2.46 -1.36 -26.12
N HIS A 83 2.77 -2.39 -26.90
CA HIS A 83 1.79 -3.39 -27.33
C HIS A 83 1.52 -4.38 -26.19
N SER A 84 0.42 -5.13 -26.32
CA SER A 84 0.00 -6.18 -25.39
C SER A 84 0.19 -7.55 -26.05
N ASP A 85 1.44 -7.87 -26.35
CA ASP A 85 1.89 -9.07 -27.04
C ASP A 85 2.74 -10.00 -26.14
N ASN A 86 2.81 -9.71 -24.84
CA ASN A 86 3.62 -10.45 -23.87
C ASN A 86 2.86 -10.90 -22.62
N GLU A 87 1.54 -10.75 -22.62
CA GLU A 87 0.64 -11.19 -21.57
C GLU A 87 0.18 -12.64 -21.82
N LEU A 88 0.04 -13.39 -20.73
CA LEU A 88 -0.57 -14.73 -20.75
C LEU A 88 -1.98 -14.61 -20.18
N LEU A 89 -2.96 -15.16 -20.91
CA LEU A 89 -4.35 -15.31 -20.46
C LEU A 89 -4.51 -16.55 -19.58
#